data_AF-A0A223D602-F1
#
_entry.id   AF-A0A223D602-F1
#
_cell.length_a   1.000
_cell.length_b   1.000
_cell.length_c   1.000
_cell.angle_alpha   90.00
_cell.angle_beta   90.00
_cell.angle_gamma   90.00
#
_symmetry.space_group_name_H-M   'P 1'
#
loop_
_entity.id
_entity.type
_entity.pdbx_description
1 polymer ?
#
loop_
_entity_poly.entity_id
_entity_poly.type
_entity_poly.pdbx_seq_one_letter_code
_entity_poly.pdbx_strand_id
1 'polypeptide(L)'
;MKFIGRKIYYEITTGNVILDTGERAGDVVETTVGQDFAAYMALAERVPESVGVIQFAFGEHAENFSRYPYRIDPATEAILWGVDSTGVDLDQLKVAKIAQLEDFYKQSIESGFTSTALGDEHIYPSNDQAQRDLQIVIKRLEIAESDARAADIDLTDPDNLPTFAYLTLDSGPLPHTLAQLNRVFADGVDAAVPALDRFRTLREAVLACETIDEVQQIDWNETLITTTTTSWSVIRTNTEGA
;
A
#
# COMPACT_ATOMS: atom_id res chain seq x y z
N MET A 1 14.54 -18.27 19.47
CA MET A 1 13.13 -18.26 19.02
C MET A 1 13.15 -18.27 17.52
N LYS A 2 12.60 -19.32 16.88
CA LYS A 2 12.55 -19.42 15.41
C LYS A 2 11.18 -18.92 14.93
N PHE A 3 11.18 -18.23 13.80
CA PHE A 3 9.99 -17.77 13.11
C PHE A 3 9.96 -18.43 11.73
N ILE A 4 8.82 -19.02 11.38
CA ILE A 4 8.61 -19.70 10.11
C ILE A 4 7.32 -19.12 9.54
N GLY A 5 7.42 -18.52 8.34
CA GLY A 5 6.26 -18.03 7.63
C GLY A 5 5.38 -19.15 7.10
N ARG A 6 4.29 -18.79 6.45
CA ARG A 6 3.31 -19.77 5.98
C ARG A 6 3.69 -20.36 4.63
N LYS A 7 3.22 -21.58 4.38
CA LYS A 7 3.18 -22.19 3.06
C LYS A 7 1.73 -22.29 2.60
N ILE A 8 1.51 -21.88 1.36
CA ILE A 8 0.24 -22.01 0.67
C ILE A 8 0.41 -23.08 -0.40
N TYR A 9 -0.29 -24.19 -0.22
CA TYR A 9 -0.42 -25.23 -1.23
C TYR A 9 -1.68 -24.98 -2.03
N TYR A 10 -1.57 -25.03 -3.35
CA TYR A 10 -2.67 -24.71 -4.27
C TYR A 10 -2.67 -25.64 -5.47
N GLU A 11 -3.83 -25.78 -6.12
CA GLU A 11 -3.94 -26.54 -7.35
C GLU A 11 -3.39 -25.72 -8.52
N ILE A 12 -2.39 -26.25 -9.25
CA ILE A 12 -1.68 -25.49 -10.29
C ILE A 12 -2.62 -25.08 -11.44
N THR A 13 -3.67 -25.85 -11.72
CA THR A 13 -4.57 -25.55 -12.85
C THR A 13 -5.57 -24.45 -12.55
N THR A 14 -5.99 -24.30 -11.30
CA THR A 14 -7.10 -23.40 -10.92
C THR A 14 -6.68 -22.28 -9.97
N GLY A 15 -5.56 -22.45 -9.27
CA GLY A 15 -5.13 -21.53 -8.23
C GLY A 15 -5.83 -21.73 -6.89
N ASN A 16 -6.73 -22.70 -6.80
CA ASN A 16 -7.51 -22.95 -5.57
C ASN A 16 -6.60 -23.43 -4.44
N VAL A 17 -6.72 -22.79 -3.28
CA VAL A 17 -5.94 -23.16 -2.09
C VAL A 17 -6.40 -24.52 -1.57
N ILE A 18 -5.44 -25.41 -1.37
CA ILE A 18 -5.61 -26.75 -0.82
C ILE A 18 -5.31 -26.74 0.67
N LEU A 19 -4.21 -26.08 1.06
CA LEU A 19 -3.76 -26.02 2.45
C LEU A 19 -2.98 -24.72 2.71
N ASP A 20 -3.35 -24.03 3.78
CA ASP A 20 -2.55 -22.98 4.43
C ASP A 20 -1.98 -23.54 5.73
N THR A 21 -0.66 -23.57 5.87
CA THR A 21 -0.01 -24.09 7.09
C THR A 21 -0.03 -23.13 8.27
N GLY A 22 -0.44 -21.88 8.03
CA GLY A 22 -0.31 -20.76 8.97
C GLY A 22 1.16 -20.42 9.28
N GLU A 23 1.34 -19.38 10.09
CA GLU A 23 2.64 -18.99 10.63
C GLU A 23 2.98 -19.75 11.93
N ARG A 24 4.28 -19.95 12.19
CA ARG A 24 4.75 -20.69 13.37
C ARG A 24 5.90 -19.97 14.05
N ALA A 25 5.89 -19.94 15.38
CA ALA A 25 6.93 -19.33 16.21
C ALA A 25 7.28 -20.18 17.42
N GLY A 26 8.53 -20.11 17.89
CA GLY A 26 9.00 -20.78 19.11
C GLY A 26 10.02 -21.89 18.83
N ASP A 27 9.79 -23.08 19.40
CA ASP A 27 10.59 -24.30 19.19
C ASP A 27 10.03 -25.10 18.02
N VAL A 28 10.08 -24.48 16.84
CA VAL A 28 9.48 -25.00 15.61
C VAL A 28 10.56 -25.35 14.59
N VAL A 29 10.33 -26.41 13.83
CA VAL A 29 11.21 -26.85 12.74
C VAL A 29 10.49 -26.70 11.42
N GLU A 30 11.23 -26.25 10.41
CA GLU A 30 10.70 -26.07 9.07
C GLU A 30 10.58 -27.43 8.39
N THR A 31 9.38 -27.71 7.89
CA THR A 31 9.11 -28.95 7.17
C THR A 31 9.54 -28.81 5.71
N THR A 32 9.88 -29.92 5.08
CA THR A 32 10.02 -29.99 3.62
C THR A 32 8.66 -30.26 2.97
N VAL A 33 8.52 -29.96 1.67
CA VAL A 33 7.30 -30.26 0.91
C VAL A 33 6.92 -31.74 1.03
N GLY A 34 7.89 -32.66 0.90
CA GLY A 34 7.64 -34.10 1.04
C GLY A 34 7.14 -34.51 2.43
N GLN A 35 7.63 -33.85 3.50
CA GLN A 35 7.12 -34.06 4.85
C GLN A 35 5.68 -33.55 5.01
N ASP A 36 5.35 -32.41 4.40
CA ASP A 36 4.00 -31.85 4.43
C ASP A 36 3.00 -32.77 3.70
N PHE A 37 3.35 -33.33 2.54
CA PHE A 37 2.53 -34.31 1.81
C PHE A 37 2.25 -35.58 2.63
N ALA A 38 3.21 -36.02 3.44
CA ALA A 38 3.02 -37.17 4.32
C ALA A 38 2.18 -36.83 5.57
N ALA A 39 2.20 -35.57 6.01
CA ALA A 39 1.55 -35.13 7.25
C ALA A 39 0.09 -34.68 7.05
N TYR A 40 -0.25 -34.08 5.90
CA TYR A 40 -1.55 -33.47 5.67
C TYR A 40 -2.43 -34.29 4.73
N MET A 41 -3.59 -34.72 5.24
CA MET A 41 -4.57 -35.48 4.46
C MET A 41 -5.02 -34.75 3.18
N ALA A 42 -5.22 -33.42 3.26
CA ALA A 42 -5.59 -32.60 2.11
C ALA A 42 -4.57 -32.63 0.95
N LEU A 43 -3.29 -32.90 1.26
CA LEU A 43 -2.23 -33.06 0.26
C LEU A 43 -2.06 -34.52 -0.17
N ALA A 44 -2.26 -35.47 0.76
CA ALA A 44 -2.13 -36.91 0.48
C ALA A 44 -3.12 -37.41 -0.57
N GLU A 45 -4.27 -36.76 -0.72
CA GLU A 45 -5.28 -37.06 -1.74
C GLU A 45 -4.96 -36.49 -3.13
N ARG A 46 -3.86 -35.75 -3.28
CA ARG A 46 -3.47 -35.05 -4.51
C ARG A 46 -2.25 -35.68 -5.16
N VAL A 47 -2.13 -35.46 -6.46
CA VAL A 47 -0.91 -35.82 -7.22
C VAL A 47 0.12 -34.71 -6.97
N PRO A 48 1.34 -35.01 -6.48
CA PRO A 48 2.33 -33.97 -6.15
C PRO A 48 2.61 -32.99 -7.29
N GLU A 49 2.63 -33.47 -8.53
CA GLU A 49 2.86 -32.67 -9.73
C GLU A 49 1.70 -31.73 -10.09
N SER A 50 0.52 -31.91 -9.49
CA SER A 50 -0.64 -31.01 -9.69
C SER A 50 -0.73 -29.92 -8.61
N VAL A 51 0.20 -29.88 -7.65
CA VAL A 51 0.16 -28.99 -6.49
C VAL A 51 1.35 -28.05 -6.52
N GLY A 52 1.06 -26.76 -6.53
CA GLY A 52 2.05 -25.70 -6.35
C GLY A 52 2.23 -25.38 -4.87
N VAL A 53 3.36 -24.76 -4.54
CA VAL A 53 3.64 -24.27 -3.19
C VAL A 53 4.32 -22.92 -3.26
N ILE A 54 3.76 -21.95 -2.53
CA ILE A 54 4.41 -20.67 -2.28
C ILE A 54 4.69 -20.58 -0.79
N GLN A 55 5.89 -20.11 -0.46
CA GLN A 55 6.31 -19.91 0.92
C GLN A 55 6.62 -18.43 1.15
N PHE A 56 5.97 -17.87 2.17
CA PHE A 56 6.14 -16.48 2.57
C PHE A 56 7.05 -16.37 3.79
N ALA A 57 7.66 -15.21 3.98
CA ALA A 57 8.37 -14.89 5.21
C ALA A 57 7.38 -14.76 6.39
N PHE A 58 7.87 -14.89 7.62
CA PHE A 58 7.03 -14.68 8.80
C PHE A 58 6.59 -13.21 8.88
N GLY A 59 5.29 -12.98 9.05
CA GLY A 59 4.67 -11.65 9.08
C GLY A 59 4.31 -11.11 7.69
N GLU A 60 4.75 -11.74 6.61
CA GLU A 60 4.47 -11.29 5.25
C GLU A 60 2.98 -11.45 4.94
N HIS A 61 2.34 -10.33 4.58
CA HIS A 61 0.89 -10.21 4.35
C HIS A 61 0.00 -10.68 5.51
N ALA A 62 0.51 -10.77 6.75
CA ALA A 62 -0.22 -11.32 7.89
C ALA A 62 -1.60 -10.65 8.12
N GLU A 63 -1.68 -9.34 7.94
CA GLU A 63 -2.94 -8.60 8.04
C GLU A 63 -3.96 -9.05 6.96
N ASN A 64 -3.54 -9.12 5.69
CA ASN A 64 -4.41 -9.48 4.58
C ASN A 64 -4.92 -10.91 4.70
N PHE A 65 -4.07 -11.85 5.12
CA PHE A 65 -4.49 -13.23 5.41
C PHE A 65 -5.54 -13.36 6.50
N SER A 66 -5.61 -12.39 7.43
CA SER A 66 -6.64 -12.37 8.48
C SER A 66 -7.96 -11.74 8.02
N ARG A 67 -7.92 -10.94 6.94
CA ARG A 67 -9.02 -10.06 6.51
C ARG A 67 -9.73 -10.57 5.26
N TYR A 68 -9.02 -11.16 4.31
CA TYR A 68 -9.56 -11.45 2.98
C TYR A 68 -9.42 -12.94 2.63
N PRO A 69 -10.43 -13.53 1.98
CA PRO A 69 -10.23 -14.79 1.27
C PRO A 69 -9.23 -14.57 0.14
N TYR A 70 -8.57 -15.65 -0.30
CA TYR A 70 -7.54 -15.56 -1.32
C TYR A 70 -7.43 -16.83 -2.15
N ARG A 71 -6.82 -16.68 -3.32
CA ARG A 71 -6.38 -17.76 -4.21
C ARG A 71 -5.01 -17.41 -4.79
N ILE A 72 -4.39 -18.34 -5.49
CA ILE A 72 -3.14 -18.08 -6.22
C ILE A 72 -3.49 -17.89 -7.70
N ASP A 73 -2.84 -16.95 -8.37
CA ASP A 73 -2.84 -16.89 -9.83
C ASP A 73 -1.86 -17.96 -10.38
N PRO A 74 -2.33 -18.98 -11.11
CA PRO A 74 -1.46 -19.99 -11.71
C PRO A 74 -0.39 -19.45 -12.66
N ALA A 75 -0.64 -18.31 -13.31
CA ALA A 75 0.26 -17.77 -14.33
C ALA A 75 1.41 -16.97 -13.72
N THR A 76 1.15 -16.28 -12.61
CA THR A 76 2.09 -15.35 -11.99
C THR A 76 2.59 -15.80 -10.63
N GLU A 77 1.96 -16.82 -10.03
CA GLU A 77 2.20 -17.28 -8.66
C GLU A 77 1.97 -16.18 -7.60
N ALA A 78 1.19 -15.15 -7.94
CA ALA A 78 0.80 -14.08 -7.04
C ALA A 78 -0.45 -14.46 -6.23
N ILE A 79 -0.57 -13.90 -5.01
CA ILE A 79 -1.83 -13.97 -4.25
C ILE A 79 -2.85 -13.02 -4.89
N LEU A 80 -4.02 -13.56 -5.19
CA LEU A 80 -5.21 -12.79 -5.56
C LEU A 80 -6.11 -12.68 -4.34
N TRP A 81 -6.37 -11.45 -3.89
CA TRP A 81 -7.20 -11.20 -2.72
C TRP A 81 -8.66 -11.01 -3.13
N GLY A 82 -9.54 -11.82 -2.57
CA GLY A 82 -10.96 -11.85 -2.87
C GLY A 82 -11.80 -11.13 -1.82
N VAL A 83 -13.09 -11.05 -2.10
CA VAL A 83 -14.13 -10.73 -1.10
C VAL A 83 -15.07 -11.93 -1.03
N ASP A 84 -15.64 -12.23 0.13
CA ASP A 84 -16.60 -13.34 0.22
C ASP A 84 -17.87 -13.00 -0.57
N SER A 85 -18.20 -13.84 -1.56
CA SER A 85 -19.41 -13.70 -2.38
C SER A 85 -20.56 -14.57 -1.90
N THR A 86 -20.42 -15.27 -0.78
CA THR A 86 -21.43 -16.22 -0.30
C THR A 86 -22.70 -15.49 0.14
N GLY A 87 -23.78 -15.64 -0.64
CA GLY A 87 -25.11 -15.13 -0.28
C GLY A 87 -25.28 -13.62 -0.40
N VAL A 88 -24.35 -12.91 -1.05
CA VAL A 88 -24.45 -11.48 -1.34
C VAL A 88 -24.86 -11.24 -2.79
N ASP A 89 -25.55 -10.14 -3.05
CA ASP A 89 -25.84 -9.71 -4.42
C ASP A 89 -24.66 -8.95 -5.05
N LEU A 90 -24.77 -8.65 -6.36
CA LEU A 90 -23.72 -7.97 -7.12
C LEU A 90 -23.37 -6.59 -6.56
N ASP A 91 -24.36 -5.81 -6.12
CA ASP A 91 -24.14 -4.44 -5.64
C ASP A 91 -23.42 -4.45 -4.29
N GLN A 92 -23.82 -5.36 -3.40
CA GLN A 92 -23.13 -5.62 -2.13
C GLN A 92 -21.69 -6.07 -2.37
N LEU A 93 -21.46 -6.95 -3.35
CA LEU A 93 -20.13 -7.42 -3.70
C LEU A 93 -19.24 -6.30 -4.24
N LYS A 94 -19.77 -5.42 -5.10
CA LYS A 94 -19.06 -4.24 -5.62
C LYS A 94 -18.64 -3.32 -4.48
N VAL A 95 -19.53 -3.05 -3.52
CA VAL A 95 -19.21 -2.23 -2.34
C VAL A 95 -18.07 -2.87 -1.53
N ALA A 96 -18.15 -4.17 -1.26
CA ALA A 96 -17.10 -4.89 -0.53
C ALA A 96 -15.75 -4.87 -1.27
N LYS A 97 -15.76 -5.08 -2.60
CA LYS A 97 -14.55 -5.03 -3.42
C LYS A 97 -13.94 -3.63 -3.46
N ILE A 98 -14.75 -2.57 -3.58
CA ILE A 98 -14.25 -1.19 -3.52
C ILE A 98 -13.63 -0.88 -2.15
N ALA A 99 -14.23 -1.36 -1.06
CA ALA A 99 -13.65 -1.20 0.27
C ALA A 99 -12.29 -1.91 0.40
N GLN A 100 -12.17 -3.14 -0.11
CA GLN A 100 -10.88 -3.85 -0.18
C GLN A 100 -9.84 -3.09 -1.01
N LEU A 101 -10.22 -2.53 -2.17
CA LEU A 101 -9.31 -1.72 -2.99
C LEU A 101 -8.88 -0.44 -2.26
N GLU A 102 -9.76 0.17 -1.47
CA GLU A 102 -9.43 1.33 -0.64
C GLU A 102 -8.43 0.96 0.47
N ASP A 103 -8.58 -0.22 1.09
CA ASP A 103 -7.62 -0.74 2.05
C ASP A 103 -6.24 -0.95 1.41
N PHE A 104 -6.16 -1.55 0.23
CA PHE A 104 -4.88 -1.73 -0.48
C PHE A 104 -4.24 -0.41 -0.92
N TYR A 105 -5.06 0.55 -1.36
CA TYR A 105 -4.60 1.91 -1.61
C TYR A 105 -3.95 2.51 -0.36
N LYS A 106 -4.61 2.44 0.81
CA LYS A 106 -4.07 2.93 2.08
C LYS A 106 -2.76 2.25 2.45
N GLN A 107 -2.71 0.91 2.39
CA GLN A 107 -1.48 0.15 2.65
C GLN A 107 -0.33 0.58 1.72
N SER A 108 -0.62 0.81 0.43
CA SER A 108 0.40 1.21 -0.54
C SER A 108 1.01 2.57 -0.23
N ILE A 109 0.19 3.54 0.19
CA ILE A 109 0.68 4.87 0.53
C ILE A 109 1.35 4.90 1.90
N GLU A 110 0.88 4.11 2.89
CA GLU A 110 1.40 4.11 4.27
C GLU A 110 2.83 3.58 4.43
N SER A 111 3.37 2.92 3.40
CA SER A 111 4.77 2.49 3.34
C SER A 111 5.80 3.63 3.41
N GLY A 112 5.33 4.88 3.28
CA GLY A 112 6.14 6.08 3.26
C GLY A 112 6.46 6.52 1.84
N PHE A 113 7.19 7.62 1.71
CA PHE A 113 7.68 8.12 0.43
C PHE A 113 9.08 8.68 0.56
N THR A 114 9.77 8.78 -0.56
CA THR A 114 11.14 9.29 -0.61
C THR A 114 11.14 10.77 -0.99
N SER A 115 11.97 11.58 -0.32
CA SER A 115 12.20 12.98 -0.70
C SER A 115 13.67 13.36 -0.49
N THR A 116 14.17 14.26 -1.35
CA THR A 116 15.53 14.80 -1.29
C THR A 116 15.55 16.23 -0.75
N ALA A 117 14.53 16.65 0.00
CA ALA A 117 14.38 18.03 0.48
C ALA A 117 15.57 18.52 1.33
N LEU A 118 16.26 17.62 2.03
CA LEU A 118 17.44 17.96 2.83
C LEU A 118 18.76 17.95 2.04
N GLY A 119 18.73 17.63 0.75
CA GLY A 119 19.91 17.46 -0.10
C GLY A 119 20.30 15.98 -0.29
N ASP A 120 20.06 15.15 0.73
CA ASP A 120 20.18 13.69 0.67
C ASP A 120 18.79 13.03 0.66
N GLU A 121 18.75 11.77 0.23
CA GLU A 121 17.53 10.96 0.15
C GLU A 121 17.10 10.47 1.55
N HIS A 122 15.84 10.72 1.91
CA HIS A 122 15.22 10.24 3.15
C HIS A 122 13.82 9.69 2.91
N ILE A 123 13.40 8.77 3.79
CA ILE A 123 12.08 8.16 3.76
C ILE A 123 11.20 8.85 4.79
N TYR A 124 10.07 9.40 4.35
CA TYR A 124 9.12 10.11 5.19
C TYR A 124 7.86 9.26 5.43
N PRO A 125 7.29 9.31 6.64
CA PRO A 125 6.01 8.67 6.91
C PRO A 125 4.88 9.42 6.19
N SER A 126 3.87 8.67 5.75
CA SER A 126 2.76 9.15 4.91
C SER A 126 1.38 8.86 5.51
N ASN A 127 1.32 8.15 6.63
CA ASN A 127 0.07 7.85 7.31
C ASN A 127 -0.66 9.12 7.76
N ASP A 128 -1.95 9.00 8.08
CA ASP A 128 -2.81 10.12 8.46
C ASP A 128 -2.24 10.99 9.59
N GLN A 129 -1.57 10.37 10.57
CA GLN A 129 -0.96 11.10 11.67
C GLN A 129 0.26 11.90 11.20
N ALA A 130 1.14 11.30 10.40
CA ALA A 130 2.30 11.97 9.83
C ALA A 130 1.92 13.17 8.95
N GLN A 131 0.85 13.06 8.16
CA GLN A 131 0.34 14.18 7.36
C GLN A 131 -0.15 15.34 8.22
N ARG A 132 -0.89 15.05 9.30
CA ARG A 132 -1.31 16.08 10.27
C ARG A 132 -0.11 16.73 10.95
N ASP A 133 0.85 15.94 11.37
CA ASP A 133 2.06 16.43 12.04
C ASP A 133 2.89 17.31 11.09
N LEU A 134 3.01 16.93 9.82
CA LEU A 134 3.69 17.75 8.79
C LEU A 134 3.04 19.13 8.66
N GLN A 135 1.71 19.17 8.53
CA GLN A 135 0.97 20.43 8.42
C GLN A 135 1.13 21.31 9.66
N ILE A 136 1.13 20.72 10.86
CA ILE A 136 1.38 21.45 12.11
C ILE A 136 2.78 22.06 12.11
N VAL A 137 3.80 21.30 11.72
CA VAL A 137 5.19 21.79 11.68
C VAL A 137 5.36 22.90 10.63
N ILE A 138 4.77 22.74 9.44
CA ILE A 138 4.75 23.79 8.42
C ILE A 138 4.15 25.08 8.98
N LYS A 139 2.99 25.01 9.65
CA LYS A 139 2.37 26.19 10.27
C LYS A 139 3.22 26.83 11.35
N ARG A 140 3.96 26.05 12.14
CA ARG A 140 4.90 26.59 13.14
C ARG A 140 6.05 27.34 12.48
N LEU A 141 6.59 26.84 11.38
CA LEU A 141 7.66 27.50 10.64
C LEU A 141 7.17 28.76 9.91
N GLU A 142 5.96 28.75 9.35
CA GLU A 142 5.35 29.97 8.79
C GLU A 142 5.25 31.09 9.83
N ILE A 143 4.82 30.77 11.05
CA ILE A 143 4.75 31.73 12.16
C ILE A 143 6.16 32.19 12.55
N ALA A 144 7.11 31.27 12.71
CA ALA A 144 8.49 31.62 13.09
C ALA A 144 9.18 32.53 12.06
N GLU A 145 8.99 32.27 10.76
CA GLU A 145 9.49 33.17 9.72
C GLU A 145 8.78 34.53 9.73
N SER A 146 7.47 34.56 9.99
CA SER A 146 6.71 35.81 10.14
C SER A 146 7.25 36.65 11.30
N ASP A 147 7.48 36.03 12.46
CA ASP A 147 8.02 36.69 13.65
C ASP A 147 9.45 37.18 13.42
N ALA A 148 10.29 36.39 12.73
CA ALA A 148 11.64 36.80 12.37
C ALA A 148 11.64 38.03 11.45
N ARG A 149 10.77 38.06 10.43
CA ARG A 149 10.58 39.25 9.56
C ARG A 149 10.11 40.47 10.37
N ALA A 150 9.21 40.28 11.33
CA ALA A 150 8.75 41.36 12.20
C ALA A 150 9.86 41.90 13.12
N ALA A 151 10.85 41.08 13.43
CA ALA A 151 12.05 41.44 14.18
C ALA A 151 13.21 41.96 13.31
N ASP A 152 12.98 42.22 12.01
CA ASP A 152 13.99 42.69 11.04
C ASP A 152 15.18 41.72 10.88
N ILE A 153 14.94 40.41 11.08
CA ILE A 153 15.94 39.37 10.84
C ILE A 153 16.01 39.07 9.34
N ASP A 154 17.22 39.09 8.79
CA ASP A 154 17.49 38.77 7.38
C ASP A 154 17.40 37.25 7.12
N LEU A 155 16.25 36.80 6.62
CA LEU A 155 16.00 35.41 6.24
C LEU A 155 16.66 35.00 4.91
N THR A 156 17.39 35.90 4.23
CA THR A 156 18.20 35.50 3.06
C THR A 156 19.51 34.84 3.45
N ASP A 157 19.96 35.06 4.69
CA ASP A 157 21.06 34.33 5.32
C ASP A 157 20.57 32.95 5.79
N PRO A 158 21.11 31.83 5.27
CA PRO A 158 20.74 30.49 5.71
C PRO A 158 20.87 30.25 7.21
N ASP A 159 21.81 30.92 7.88
CA ASP A 159 22.02 30.76 9.32
C ASP A 159 20.89 31.37 10.17
N ASN A 160 20.07 32.26 9.57
CA ASN A 160 18.94 32.89 10.21
C ASN A 160 17.61 32.16 9.96
N LEU A 161 17.59 31.13 9.10
CA LEU A 161 16.36 30.41 8.78
C LEU A 161 15.87 29.58 9.98
N PRO A 162 14.62 29.79 10.43
CA PRO A 162 14.03 28.91 11.43
C PRO A 162 13.99 27.47 10.90
N THR A 163 14.33 26.53 11.77
CA THR A 163 14.21 25.10 11.48
C THR A 163 13.37 24.41 12.52
N PHE A 164 12.73 23.32 12.13
CA PHE A 164 11.99 22.45 13.02
C PHE A 164 12.26 20.99 12.68
N ALA A 165 12.41 20.15 13.71
CA ALA A 165 12.66 18.72 13.50
C ALA A 165 11.39 18.01 13.01
N TYR A 166 11.48 17.31 11.89
CA TYR A 166 10.41 16.45 11.35
C TYR A 166 10.92 15.03 11.15
N LEU A 167 10.04 14.05 11.36
CA LEU A 167 10.39 12.63 11.41
C LEU A 167 10.73 12.08 10.02
N THR A 168 11.88 11.42 9.91
CA THR A 168 12.21 10.47 8.85
C THR A 168 12.20 9.04 9.41
N LEU A 169 11.83 8.06 8.60
CA LEU A 169 11.78 6.65 8.98
C LEU A 169 13.16 6.01 9.07
N ASP A 170 14.10 6.47 8.24
CA ASP A 170 15.46 5.95 8.13
C ASP A 170 16.44 6.61 9.11
N SER A 171 16.30 7.91 9.36
CA SER A 171 17.29 8.71 10.09
C SER A 171 16.74 9.39 11.34
N GLY A 172 15.45 9.16 11.68
CA GLY A 172 14.78 9.80 12.81
C GLY A 172 14.46 11.29 12.55
N PRO A 173 14.22 12.09 13.60
CA PRO A 173 13.89 13.51 13.43
C PRO A 173 15.08 14.32 12.91
N LEU A 174 14.90 15.01 11.77
CA LEU A 174 15.90 15.89 11.16
C LEU A 174 15.39 17.33 11.07
N PRO A 175 16.26 18.36 11.22
CA PRO A 175 15.85 19.75 11.11
C PRO A 175 15.51 20.12 9.67
N HIS A 176 14.36 20.76 9.46
CA HIS A 176 13.90 21.26 8.16
C HIS A 176 13.56 22.74 8.23
N THR A 177 13.87 23.48 7.18
CA THR A 177 13.32 24.82 6.90
C THR A 177 11.90 24.71 6.33
N LEU A 178 11.18 25.84 6.25
CA LEU A 178 9.83 25.88 5.66
C LEU A 178 9.85 25.43 4.19
N ALA A 179 10.84 25.89 3.41
CA ALA A 179 10.99 25.50 2.01
C ALA A 179 11.18 23.98 1.85
N GLN A 180 11.97 23.37 2.74
CA GLN A 180 12.22 21.93 2.73
C GLN A 180 10.96 21.13 3.10
N LEU A 181 10.18 21.55 4.10
CA LEU A 181 8.93 20.86 4.42
C LEU A 181 7.85 21.02 3.35
N ASN A 182 7.79 22.18 2.69
CA ASN A 182 6.90 22.35 1.53
C ASN A 182 7.33 21.41 0.38
N ARG A 183 8.63 21.17 0.22
CA ARG A 183 9.13 20.18 -0.74
C ARG A 183 8.74 18.75 -0.33
N VAL A 184 8.94 18.36 0.93
CA VAL A 184 8.50 17.06 1.47
C VAL A 184 7.00 16.86 1.25
N PHE A 185 6.19 17.88 1.51
CA PHE A 185 4.74 17.82 1.26
C PHE A 185 4.42 17.59 -0.23
N ALA A 186 5.05 18.33 -1.13
CA ALA A 186 4.86 18.16 -2.57
C ALA A 186 5.28 16.77 -3.05
N ASP A 187 6.46 16.29 -2.62
CA ASP A 187 6.95 14.95 -2.95
C ASP A 187 6.01 13.86 -2.44
N GLY A 188 5.44 14.03 -1.24
CA GLY A 188 4.45 13.10 -0.69
C GLY A 188 3.14 13.07 -1.47
N VAL A 189 2.68 14.23 -1.96
CA VAL A 189 1.52 14.30 -2.87
C VAL A 189 1.84 13.58 -4.18
N ASP A 190 2.98 13.88 -4.80
CA ASP A 190 3.40 13.27 -6.07
C ASP A 190 3.56 11.75 -5.95
N ALA A 191 4.10 11.26 -4.82
CA ALA A 191 4.24 9.84 -4.52
C ALA A 191 2.90 9.12 -4.36
N ALA A 192 1.86 9.81 -3.85
CA ALA A 192 0.53 9.24 -3.65
C ALA A 192 -0.32 9.19 -4.93
N VAL A 193 -0.04 10.06 -5.91
CA VAL A 193 -0.83 10.18 -7.16
C VAL A 193 -0.96 8.85 -7.91
N PRO A 194 0.13 8.08 -8.17
CA PRO A 194 0.01 6.81 -8.89
C PRO A 194 -0.91 5.79 -8.20
N ALA A 195 -0.86 5.72 -6.86
CA ALA A 195 -1.72 4.83 -6.08
C ALA A 195 -3.19 5.29 -6.13
N LEU A 196 -3.43 6.60 -6.05
CA LEU A 196 -4.78 7.17 -6.15
C LEU A 196 -5.39 6.95 -7.53
N ASP A 197 -4.63 7.17 -8.60
CA ASP A 197 -5.09 6.94 -9.96
C ASP A 197 -5.41 5.47 -10.20
N ARG A 198 -4.56 4.56 -9.71
CA ARG A 198 -4.81 3.12 -9.72
C ARG A 198 -6.11 2.76 -9.00
N PHE A 199 -6.32 3.27 -7.79
CA PHE A 199 -7.55 3.05 -7.03
C PHE A 199 -8.78 3.53 -7.81
N ARG A 200 -8.72 4.72 -8.41
CA ARG A 200 -9.83 5.27 -9.22
C ARG A 200 -10.14 4.39 -10.41
N THR A 201 -9.14 3.97 -11.17
CA THR A 201 -9.34 3.09 -12.33
C THR A 201 -9.95 1.75 -11.93
N LEU A 202 -9.43 1.11 -10.87
CA LEU A 202 -9.96 -0.17 -10.40
C LEU A 202 -11.38 -0.01 -9.86
N ARG A 203 -11.68 1.08 -9.15
CA ARG A 203 -13.03 1.38 -8.68
C ARG A 203 -14.01 1.53 -9.84
N GLU A 204 -13.64 2.25 -10.90
CA GLU A 204 -14.46 2.39 -12.10
C GLU A 204 -14.69 1.04 -12.79
N ALA A 205 -13.65 0.20 -12.87
CA ALA A 205 -13.77 -1.16 -13.40
C ALA A 205 -14.77 -2.00 -12.58
N VAL A 206 -14.70 -1.96 -11.24
CA VAL A 206 -15.65 -2.68 -10.38
C VAL A 206 -17.09 -2.22 -10.61
N LEU A 207 -17.30 -0.90 -10.74
CA LEU A 207 -18.63 -0.35 -11.00
C LEU A 207 -19.18 -0.80 -12.36
N ALA A 208 -18.31 -1.00 -13.34
CA ALA A 208 -18.67 -1.44 -14.69
C ALA A 208 -18.97 -2.94 -14.81
N CYS A 209 -18.56 -3.78 -13.85
CA CYS A 209 -18.85 -5.22 -13.90
C CYS A 209 -20.35 -5.52 -13.92
N GLU A 210 -20.76 -6.52 -14.69
CA GLU A 210 -22.15 -6.98 -14.78
C GLU A 210 -22.36 -8.31 -14.04
N THR A 211 -21.27 -8.97 -13.62
CA THR A 211 -21.29 -10.27 -12.96
C THR A 211 -20.41 -10.33 -11.71
N ILE A 212 -20.72 -11.28 -10.82
CA ILE A 212 -19.91 -11.57 -9.62
C ILE A 212 -18.49 -11.99 -10.02
N ASP A 213 -18.36 -12.83 -11.04
CA ASP A 213 -17.07 -13.36 -11.48
C ASP A 213 -16.13 -12.26 -11.99
N GLU A 214 -16.66 -11.28 -12.73
CA GLU A 214 -15.90 -10.10 -13.16
C GLU A 214 -15.40 -9.27 -11.97
N VAL A 215 -16.25 -9.01 -10.98
CA VAL A 215 -15.84 -8.28 -9.76
C VAL A 215 -14.72 -9.02 -9.02
N GLN A 216 -14.78 -10.35 -8.98
CA GLN A 216 -13.77 -11.18 -8.32
C GLN A 216 -12.44 -11.26 -9.08
N GLN A 217 -12.42 -11.01 -10.40
CA GLN A 217 -11.17 -10.94 -11.16
C GLN A 217 -10.39 -9.65 -10.89
N ILE A 218 -11.06 -8.56 -10.48
CA ILE A 218 -10.38 -7.29 -10.21
C ILE A 218 -9.52 -7.42 -8.95
N ASP A 219 -8.22 -7.23 -9.15
CA ASP A 219 -7.19 -7.28 -8.12
C ASP A 219 -6.36 -6.00 -8.08
N TRP A 220 -5.87 -5.64 -6.89
CA TRP A 220 -5.01 -4.46 -6.74
C TRP A 220 -3.75 -4.57 -7.59
N ASN A 221 -3.15 -5.75 -7.73
CA ASN A 221 -1.89 -5.96 -8.44
C ASN A 221 -2.07 -6.18 -9.95
N GLU A 222 -3.30 -6.26 -10.45
CA GLU A 222 -3.55 -6.44 -11.88
C GLU A 222 -2.98 -5.27 -12.69
N THR A 223 -2.15 -5.58 -13.69
CA THR A 223 -1.67 -4.56 -14.62
C THR A 223 -2.77 -4.29 -15.63
N LEU A 224 -3.59 -3.27 -15.37
CA LEU A 224 -4.54 -2.79 -16.37
C LEU A 224 -3.76 -2.25 -17.56
N ILE A 225 -3.82 -2.96 -18.70
CA ILE A 225 -3.32 -2.45 -19.97
C ILE A 225 -4.22 -1.27 -20.34
N THR A 226 -3.77 -0.05 -20.05
CA THR A 226 -4.52 1.17 -20.31
C THR A 226 -4.54 1.46 -21.80
N THR A 227 -5.52 0.92 -22.53
CA THR A 227 -5.90 1.46 -23.84
C THR A 227 -7.01 2.50 -23.65
N THR A 228 -6.70 3.64 -23.03
CA THR A 228 -7.30 4.96 -23.36
C THR A 228 -6.76 6.03 -22.43
N THR A 229 -5.99 6.96 -23.00
CA THR A 229 -5.61 8.23 -22.40
C THR A 229 -6.83 9.15 -22.36
N THR A 230 -7.44 9.34 -21.18
CA THR A 230 -8.34 10.48 -20.96
C THR A 230 -7.62 11.47 -20.06
N SER A 231 -7.06 12.49 -20.71
CA SER A 231 -6.34 13.58 -20.07
C SER A 231 -7.33 14.44 -19.26
N TRP A 232 -7.32 14.30 -17.94
CA TRP A 232 -8.06 15.21 -17.06
C TRP A 232 -7.29 16.52 -16.93
N SER A 233 -7.73 17.53 -17.68
CA SER A 233 -7.22 18.90 -17.55
C SER A 233 -7.84 19.53 -16.29
N VAL A 234 -7.01 19.81 -15.29
CA VAL A 234 -7.40 20.60 -14.11
C VAL A 234 -7.80 22.01 -14.58
N ILE A 235 -9.10 22.32 -14.53
CA ILE A 235 -9.59 23.69 -14.71
C ILE A 235 -9.16 24.49 -13.47
N ARG A 236 -8.07 25.24 -13.59
CA ARG A 236 -7.82 26.43 -12.76
C ARG A 236 -8.39 27.62 -13.53
N THR A 237 -9.56 28.11 -13.16
CA THR A 237 -9.96 29.48 -13.52
C THR A 237 -9.63 30.38 -12.34
N ASN A 238 -8.57 31.16 -12.52
CA ASN A 238 -8.19 32.28 -11.68
C ASN A 238 -9.33 33.29 -11.58
N THR A 239 -9.63 33.69 -10.36
CA THR A 239 -10.23 34.96 -10.01
C THR A 239 -9.23 36.07 -10.32
N GLU A 240 -9.54 36.98 -11.23
CA GLU A 240 -8.96 38.33 -11.28
C GLU A 240 -9.76 39.24 -12.23
N GLY A 241 -10.21 40.40 -11.70
CA GLY A 241 -10.38 41.63 -12.49
C GLY A 241 -11.79 42.05 -12.93
N ALA A 242 -12.51 42.73 -12.03
CA ALA A 242 -13.26 43.97 -12.34
C ALA A 242 -13.53 44.75 -11.04
#